data_AF-A0A0C1U0Q2-F1
#
_entry.id   AF-A0A0C1U0Q2-F1
#
_cell.length_a   1.000
_cell.length_b   1.000
_cell.length_c   1.000
_cell.angle_alpha   90.00
_cell.angle_beta   90.00
_cell.angle_gamma   90.00
#
_symmetry.space_group_name_H-M   'P 1'
#
loop_
_entity.id
_entity.type
_entity.pdbx_description
1 polymer ?
#
loop_
_entity_poly.entity_id
_entity_poly.type
_entity_poly.pdbx_seq_one_letter_code
_entity_poly.pdbx_strand_id
1 'polypeptide(L)'
;MGEIYDNILSIRPIGILEKDGLVYDASLFGNVVGRIDEEGFIYNHTINTPIGKVDTNGLVYDYSKGNFPIGYVDKNGFIYDSAFGVEPIGKIHGNDIFKSGAAYLLLLRK
;
A
#
# COMPACT_ATOMS: atom_id res chain seq x y z
N MET A 1 -10.45 -5.82 5.54
CA MET A 1 -9.62 -6.47 4.52
C MET A 1 -9.68 -5.59 3.28
N GLY A 2 -8.51 -5.23 2.75
CA GLY A 2 -8.35 -4.50 1.51
C GLY A 2 -7.57 -5.35 0.51
N GLU A 3 -8.15 -5.60 -0.65
CA GLU A 3 -7.54 -6.33 -1.76
C GLU A 3 -6.81 -5.35 -2.68
N ILE A 4 -5.54 -5.65 -2.98
CA ILE A 4 -4.62 -4.76 -3.70
C ILE A 4 -4.39 -5.31 -5.10
N TYR A 5 -4.70 -4.52 -6.12
CA TYR A 5 -4.54 -4.88 -7.53
C TYR A 5 -3.49 -3.97 -8.18
N ASP A 6 -2.61 -4.56 -9.00
CA ASP A 6 -1.53 -3.89 -9.73
C ASP A 6 -1.94 -3.30 -11.09
N ASN A 7 -3.22 -3.44 -11.44
CA ASN A 7 -3.82 -2.87 -12.62
C ASN A 7 -5.32 -2.70 -12.37
N ILE A 8 -5.91 -1.66 -12.96
CA ILE A 8 -7.36 -1.37 -12.87
C ILE A 8 -8.21 -2.52 -13.44
N LEU A 9 -7.69 -3.23 -14.44
CA LEU A 9 -8.35 -4.34 -15.12
C LEU A 9 -7.96 -5.72 -14.53
N SER A 10 -7.06 -5.76 -13.55
CA SER A 10 -6.67 -7.01 -12.90
C SER A 10 -7.87 -7.61 -12.15
N ILE A 11 -8.12 -8.89 -12.39
CA ILE A 11 -9.19 -9.66 -11.73
C ILE A 11 -8.67 -10.49 -10.54
N ARG A 12 -7.36 -10.42 -10.25
CA ARG A 12 -6.72 -11.09 -9.13
C ARG A 12 -5.91 -10.08 -8.32
N PRO A 13 -6.06 -10.06 -6.99
CA PRO A 13 -5.23 -9.22 -6.16
C PRO A 13 -3.79 -9.75 -6.14
N ILE A 14 -2.84 -8.83 -6.03
CA ILE A 14 -1.42 -9.12 -5.79
C ILE A 14 -1.04 -9.08 -4.30
N GLY A 15 -1.94 -8.58 -3.47
CA GLY A 15 -1.77 -8.59 -2.02
C GLY A 15 -3.06 -8.26 -1.28
N ILE A 16 -3.02 -8.49 0.03
CA ILE A 16 -4.16 -8.31 0.93
C ILE A 16 -3.67 -7.59 2.18
N LEU A 17 -4.38 -6.54 2.60
CA LEU A 17 -4.26 -5.95 3.92
C LEU A 17 -5.36 -6.51 4.81
N GLU A 18 -4.99 -7.17 5.90
CA GLU A 18 -5.92 -7.70 6.90
C GLU A 18 -6.26 -6.69 7.99
N LYS A 19 -7.32 -6.97 8.77
CA LYS A 19 -7.82 -6.07 9.83
C LYS A 19 -6.80 -5.82 10.95
N ASP A 20 -5.89 -6.76 11.17
CA ASP A 20 -4.82 -6.66 12.16
C ASP A 20 -3.60 -5.85 11.65
N GLY A 21 -3.69 -5.33 10.42
CA GLY A 21 -2.64 -4.54 9.80
C GLY A 21 -1.59 -5.37 9.05
N LEU A 22 -1.68 -6.70 9.05
CA LEU A 22 -0.74 -7.54 8.30
C LEU A 22 -0.99 -7.43 6.79
N VAL A 23 0.11 -7.36 6.03
CA VAL A 23 0.09 -7.32 4.57
C VAL A 23 0.65 -8.63 4.03
N TYR A 24 -0.15 -9.31 3.23
CA TYR A 24 0.20 -10.55 2.56
C TYR A 24 0.42 -10.32 1.06
N ASP A 25 1.40 -11.00 0.48
CA ASP A 25 1.49 -11.14 -0.99
C ASP A 25 0.52 -12.20 -1.51
N ALA A 26 0.25 -12.19 -2.82
CA ALA A 26 -0.59 -13.19 -3.48
C ALA A 26 0.16 -14.47 -3.92
N SER A 27 1.28 -14.81 -3.26
CA SER A 27 1.97 -16.08 -3.53
C SER A 27 1.12 -17.29 -3.11
N LEU A 28 1.49 -18.49 -3.56
CA LEU A 28 0.72 -19.73 -3.33
C LEU A 28 0.37 -19.98 -1.85
N PHE A 29 1.21 -19.52 -0.92
CA PHE A 29 1.02 -19.68 0.52
C PHE A 29 0.70 -18.36 1.24
N GLY A 30 0.77 -17.22 0.56
CA GLY A 30 0.60 -15.89 1.13
C GLY A 30 1.64 -15.57 2.19
N ASN A 31 2.73 -14.90 1.81
CA ASN A 31 3.75 -14.49 2.79
C ASN A 31 3.42 -13.12 3.36
N VAL A 32 3.65 -12.95 4.66
CA VAL A 32 3.64 -11.62 5.28
C VAL A 32 4.82 -10.82 4.73
N VAL A 33 4.54 -9.75 4.00
CA VAL A 33 5.56 -8.84 3.45
C VAL A 33 5.81 -7.63 4.33
N GLY A 34 4.86 -7.32 5.21
CA GLY A 34 4.94 -6.21 6.15
C GLY A 34 3.70 -6.05 7.01
N ARG A 35 3.65 -4.93 7.72
CA ARG A 35 2.49 -4.53 8.52
C ARG A 35 2.28 -3.01 8.46
N ILE A 36 1.06 -2.59 8.73
CA ILE A 36 0.68 -1.18 8.85
C ILE A 36 -0.03 -0.98 10.19
N ASP A 37 0.42 -0.01 10.96
CA ASP A 37 -0.21 0.30 12.25
C ASP A 37 -1.45 1.20 12.12
N GLU A 38 -2.06 1.52 13.25
CA GLU A 38 -3.25 2.37 13.31
C GLU A 38 -2.97 3.79 12.80
N GLU A 39 -1.79 4.34 13.07
CA GLU A 39 -1.34 5.68 12.69
C GLU A 39 -0.85 5.78 11.23
N GLY A 40 -0.83 4.65 10.51
CA GLY A 40 -0.47 4.58 9.09
C GLY A 40 1.03 4.45 8.83
N PHE A 41 1.85 4.09 9.83
CA PHE A 41 3.25 3.73 9.59
C PHE A 41 3.35 2.34 8.99
N ILE A 42 4.20 2.19 7.97
CA ILE A 42 4.40 0.96 7.23
C ILE A 42 5.74 0.36 7.64
N TYR A 43 5.75 -0.93 7.92
CA TYR A 43 6.93 -1.70 8.31
C TYR A 43 7.14 -2.86 7.33
N ASN A 44 8.38 -3.05 6.88
CA ASN A 44 8.78 -4.27 6.17
C ASN A 44 8.82 -5.45 7.16
N HIS A 45 8.49 -6.67 6.73
CA HIS A 45 8.53 -7.86 7.59
C HIS A 45 9.91 -8.14 8.24
N THR A 46 11.00 -7.63 7.67
CA THR A 46 12.37 -7.79 8.19
C THR A 46 12.87 -6.62 9.04
N ILE A 47 12.18 -5.47 9.02
CA ILE A 47 12.67 -4.23 9.61
C ILE A 47 11.67 -3.76 10.68
N ASN A 48 12.16 -3.53 11.90
CA ASN A 48 11.28 -3.11 13.00
C ASN A 48 11.10 -1.59 13.12
N THR A 49 11.75 -0.82 12.24
CA THR A 49 11.53 0.62 12.08
C THR A 49 10.61 0.89 10.88
N PRO A 50 9.77 1.95 10.91
CA PRO A 50 8.96 2.31 9.77
C PRO A 50 9.81 2.58 8.53
N ILE A 51 9.35 2.08 7.37
CA ILE A 51 9.93 2.38 6.05
C ILE A 51 9.20 3.53 5.36
N GLY A 52 8.03 3.89 5.86
CA GLY A 52 7.20 4.94 5.29
C GLY A 52 5.93 5.18 6.10
N LYS A 53 5.12 6.13 5.61
CA LYS A 53 3.84 6.50 6.21
C LYS A 53 2.82 6.84 5.14
N VAL A 54 1.55 6.54 5.41
CA VAL A 54 0.43 7.15 4.68
C VAL A 54 -0.30 8.14 5.57
N ASP A 55 -0.60 9.32 5.03
CA ASP A 55 -1.36 10.34 5.77
C ASP A 55 -2.88 10.19 5.56
N THR A 56 -3.65 11.01 6.26
CA THR A 56 -5.12 11.01 6.16
C THR A 56 -5.64 11.55 4.83
N ASN A 57 -4.77 12.13 4.00
CA ASN A 57 -5.11 12.60 2.66
C ASN A 57 -4.81 11.55 1.58
N GLY A 58 -4.11 10.46 1.92
CA GLY A 58 -3.71 9.40 0.99
C GLY A 58 -2.32 9.61 0.37
N LEU A 59 -1.53 10.58 0.82
CA LEU A 59 -0.13 10.72 0.40
C LEU A 59 0.73 9.65 1.08
N VAL A 60 1.57 8.99 0.28
CA VAL A 60 2.45 7.92 0.75
C VAL A 60 3.89 8.40 0.71
N TYR A 61 4.56 8.36 1.86
CA TYR A 61 5.91 8.84 2.06
C TYR A 61 6.87 7.68 2.24
N ASP A 62 8.03 7.75 1.59
CA ASP A 62 9.12 6.78 1.71
C ASP A 62 10.27 7.39 2.52
N TYR A 63 10.60 6.78 3.66
CA TYR A 63 11.62 7.30 4.56
C TYR A 63 13.03 7.04 4.04
N SER A 64 13.23 6.02 3.19
CA SER A 64 14.51 5.81 2.51
C SER A 64 14.82 6.92 1.49
N LYS A 65 13.77 7.59 1.00
CA LYS A 65 13.87 8.73 0.07
C LYS A 65 13.73 10.08 0.79
N GLY A 66 14.20 10.20 2.03
CA GLY A 66 14.20 11.48 2.74
C GLY A 66 12.81 11.99 3.11
N ASN A 67 11.83 11.09 3.28
CA ASN A 67 10.45 11.42 3.62
C ASN A 67 9.73 12.26 2.54
N PHE A 68 10.07 12.04 1.26
CA PHE A 68 9.32 12.59 0.14
C PHE A 68 8.09 11.74 -0.20
N PRO A 69 6.97 12.34 -0.63
CA PRO A 69 5.82 11.60 -1.12
C PRO A 69 6.19 10.89 -2.44
N ILE A 70 6.01 9.59 -2.48
CA ILE A 70 6.30 8.73 -3.64
C ILE A 70 5.04 8.33 -4.42
N GLY A 71 3.87 8.73 -3.93
CA GLY A 71 2.61 8.37 -4.54
C GLY A 71 1.42 8.87 -3.74
N TYR A 72 0.26 8.58 -4.29
CA TYR A 72 -1.03 9.02 -3.78
C TYR A 72 -2.06 7.92 -3.94
N VAL A 73 -2.99 7.81 -2.99
CA VAL A 73 -4.13 6.92 -3.04
C VAL A 73 -5.38 7.76 -2.90
N ASP A 74 -6.27 7.71 -3.89
CA ASP A 74 -7.51 8.46 -3.82
C ASP A 74 -8.57 7.73 -2.99
N LYS A 75 -9.63 8.47 -2.62
CA LYS A 75 -10.75 7.92 -1.85
C LYS A 75 -11.57 6.86 -2.59
N ASN A 76 -11.39 6.70 -3.90
CA ASN A 76 -12.05 5.69 -4.71
C ASN A 76 -11.22 4.40 -4.82
N GLY A 77 -10.04 4.36 -4.20
CA GLY A 77 -9.15 3.22 -4.21
C GLY A 77 -8.15 3.19 -5.34
N PHE A 78 -8.01 4.27 -6.12
CA PHE A 78 -7.00 4.34 -7.18
C PHE A 78 -5.64 4.73 -6.63
N ILE A 79 -4.59 4.03 -7.08
CA ILE A 79 -3.20 4.25 -6.66
C ILE A 79 -2.43 4.95 -7.78
N TYR A 80 -1.60 5.92 -7.42
CA TYR A 80 -0.78 6.72 -8.33
C TYR A 80 0.69 6.70 -7.88
N ASP A 81 1.64 6.65 -8.82
CA ASP A 81 3.10 6.59 -8.56
C ASP A 81 3.77 7.96 -8.41
N SER A 82 2.97 9.00 -8.31
CA SER A 82 3.41 10.34 -7.96
C SER A 82 2.28 11.06 -7.23
N ALA A 83 2.63 12.05 -6.41
CA ALA A 83 1.66 12.86 -5.68
C ALA A 83 0.68 13.62 -6.60
N PHE A 84 1.03 13.78 -7.89
CA PHE A 84 0.24 14.46 -8.92
C PHE A 84 -0.04 13.55 -10.12
N GLY A 85 -0.08 12.23 -9.90
CA GLY A 85 -0.27 11.25 -10.97
C GLY A 85 -1.59 11.43 -11.72
N VAL A 86 -1.56 11.20 -13.02
CA VAL A 86 -2.72 11.40 -13.91
C VAL A 86 -3.42 10.07 -14.22
N GLU A 87 -2.64 8.99 -14.26
CA GLU A 87 -3.13 7.64 -14.55
C GLU A 87 -2.91 6.73 -13.33
N PRO A 88 -3.93 5.96 -12.93
CA PRO A 88 -3.76 5.04 -11.83
C PRO A 88 -3.05 3.76 -12.26
N ILE A 89 -2.11 3.34 -11.43
CA ILE A 89 -1.28 2.14 -11.63
C ILE A 89 -1.82 0.93 -10.88
N GLY A 90 -2.87 1.10 -10.10
CA GLY A 90 -3.41 0.06 -9.24
C GLY A 90 -4.74 0.46 -8.65
N LYS A 91 -5.42 -0.51 -8.06
CA LYS A 91 -6.74 -0.32 -7.47
C LYS A 91 -6.89 -1.12 -6.18
N ILE A 92 -7.61 -0.55 -5.22
CA ILE A 92 -8.01 -1.19 -3.98
C ILE A 92 -9.50 -1.52 -4.03
N HIS A 93 -9.85 -2.73 -3.59
CA HIS A 93 -11.21 -3.09 -3.23
C HIS A 93 -11.31 -3.38 -1.74
N GLY A 94 -12.42 -3.00 -1.11
CA GLY A 94 -12.67 -3.22 0.32
C GLY A 94 -12.37 -2.00 1.18
N ASN A 95 -11.85 -2.25 2.39
CA ASN A 95 -11.65 -1.23 3.42
C ASN A 95 -10.18 -0.78 3.49
N ASP A 96 -9.89 0.19 4.37
CA ASP A 96 -8.53 0.67 4.66
C ASP A 96 -7.77 1.15 3.42
N ILE A 97 -8.51 1.79 2.50
CA ILE A 97 -8.06 2.17 1.16
C ILE A 97 -6.66 2.78 1.13
N PHE A 98 -6.41 3.80 1.96
CA PHE A 98 -5.11 4.49 2.00
C PHE A 98 -3.99 3.57 2.48
N LYS A 99 -4.23 2.75 3.50
CA LYS A 99 -3.25 1.79 4.02
C LYS A 99 -2.96 0.71 2.99
N SER A 100 -3.99 0.17 2.33
CA SER A 100 -3.82 -0.82 1.26
C SER A 100 -3.03 -0.27 0.07
N GLY A 101 -3.29 0.96 -0.37
CA GLY A 101 -2.51 1.58 -1.44
C GLY A 101 -1.07 1.92 -1.02
N ALA A 102 -0.84 2.26 0.25
CA ALA A 102 0.52 2.42 0.78
C ALA A 102 1.29 1.10 0.82
N ALA A 103 0.64 -0.01 1.18
CA ALA A 103 1.21 -1.35 1.08
C ALA A 103 1.64 -1.68 -0.37
N TYR A 104 0.82 -1.31 -1.36
CA TYR A 104 1.21 -1.45 -2.76
C TYR A 104 2.52 -0.73 -3.07
N LEU A 105 2.59 0.57 -2.75
CA LEU A 105 3.72 1.43 -3.10
C LEU A 105 5.02 1.10 -2.36
N LEU A 106 4.95 0.58 -1.13
CA LEU A 106 6.12 0.38 -0.26
C LEU A 106 6.51 -1.09 -0.01
N LEU A 107 5.59 -2.05 -0.18
CA LEU A 107 5.84 -3.46 0.17
C LEU A 107 5.72 -4.42 -1.02
N LEU A 108 4.75 -4.18 -1.92
CA LEU A 108 4.40 -5.13 -2.98
C LEU A 108 5.00 -4.74 -4.33
N ARG A 109 5.12 -3.45 -4.63
CA ARG A 109 5.79 -2.94 -5.83
C ARG A 109 7.30 -2.92 -5.60
N LYS A 110 8.01 -3.86 -6.23
CA LYS A 110 9.48 -3.92 -6.26
C LYS A 110 10.01 -3.45 -7.60
#